data_AF-A0A1H3X710-F1
#
_entry.id   AF-A0A1H3X710-F1
#
_cell.length_a   1.000
_cell.length_b   1.000
_cell.length_c   1.000
_cell.angle_alpha   90.00
_cell.angle_beta   90.00
_cell.angle_gamma   90.00
#
_symmetry.space_group_name_H-M   'P 1'
#
loop_
_entity.id
_entity.type
_entity.pdbx_description
1 polymer ?
#
loop_
_entity_poly.entity_id
_entity_poly.type
_entity_poly.pdbx_seq_one_letter_code
_entity_poly.pdbx_strand_id
1 'polypeptide(L)' 'MELDLEKLRHLITKRGDKIETIVAGTGYLPRTVIGVATFLLDNDGDIDLLTAKQQVTFEKFLRPLL' A
#
# COMPACT_ATOMS: atom_id res chain seq x y z
N MET A 1 -7.69 10.71 8.98
CA MET A 1 -8.39 10.02 7.87
C MET A 1 -8.37 8.55 8.23
N GLU A 2 -9.52 7.89 8.28
CA GLU A 2 -9.57 6.46 8.63
C GLU A 2 -9.33 5.62 7.37
N LEU A 3 -8.36 4.71 7.44
CA LEU A 3 -7.98 3.84 6.34
C LEU A 3 -8.88 2.60 6.33
N ASP A 4 -9.44 2.26 5.17
CA ASP A 4 -10.24 1.04 5.02
C ASP A 4 -9.35 -0.22 5.01
N LEU A 5 -9.23 -0.87 6.18
CA LEU A 5 -8.39 -2.06 6.38
C LEU A 5 -8.89 -3.28 5.62
N GLU A 6 -10.20 -3.38 5.39
CA GLU A 6 -10.77 -4.50 4.63
C GLU A 6 -10.37 -4.38 3.16
N LYS A 7 -10.51 -3.19 2.58
CA LYS A 7 -10.02 -2.92 1.23
C LYS A 7 -8.52 -3.11 1.10
N LEU A 8 -7.74 -2.66 2.08
CA LEU A 8 -6.28 -2.84 2.07
C LEU A 8 -5.90 -4.33 2.11
N ARG A 9 -6.56 -5.12 2.96
CA ARG A 9 -6.37 -6.57 3.02
C ARG A 9 -6.80 -7.25 1.72
N HIS A 10 -7.94 -6.87 1.16
CA HIS A 10 -8.42 -7.40 -0.11
C HIS A 10 -7.46 -7.05 -1.26
N LEU A 11 -6.90 -5.83 -1.27
CA LEU A 11 -5.93 -5.39 -2.26
C LEU A 11 -4.71 -6.31 -2.30
N ILE A 12 -4.08 -6.57 -1.14
CA ILE A 12 -2.84 -7.37 -1.11
C ILE A 12 -3.07 -8.89 -1.18
N THR A 13 -4.28 -9.38 -0.88
CA THR A 13 -4.58 -10.83 -0.92
C THR A 13 -5.27 -11.30 -2.20
N LYS A 14 -6.04 -10.42 -2.86
CA LYS A 14 -6.87 -10.77 -4.03
C LYS A 14 -6.59 -9.93 -5.27
N ARG A 15 -5.96 -8.76 -5.13
CA ARG A 15 -5.73 -7.81 -6.24
C ARG A 15 -4.27 -7.39 -6.37
N GLY A 16 -3.34 -8.31 -6.13
CA GLY A 16 -1.90 -8.06 -6.29
C GLY A 16 -1.51 -7.62 -7.71
N ASP A 17 -2.25 -8.08 -8.72
CA ASP A 17 -2.12 -7.66 -10.12
C ASP A 17 -2.28 -6.14 -10.31
N LYS A 18 -3.13 -5.49 -9.50
CA LYS A 18 -3.31 -4.04 -9.54
C LYS A 18 -2.09 -3.30 -9.01
N ILE A 19 -1.43 -3.86 -7.99
CA ILE A 19 -0.16 -3.35 -7.47
C ILE A 19 0.93 -3.51 -8.54
N GLU A 20 1.02 -4.67 -9.19
CA GLU A 20 1.98 -4.88 -10.28
C GLU A 20 1.78 -3.89 -11.43
N THR A 21 0.51 -3.68 -11.82
CA THR A 21 0.15 -2.77 -12.91
C THR A 21 0.52 -1.32 -12.59
N ILE A 22 0.20 -0.81 -11.40
CA ILE A 22 0.48 0.59 -11.04
C ILE A 22 1.98 0.85 -10.81
N VAL A 23 2.72 -0.19 -10.42
CA VAL A 23 4.17 -0.10 -10.17
C VAL A 23 4.99 -0.26 -11.46
N ALA A 24 4.44 -0.87 -12.51
CA ALA A 24 5.13 -1.12 -13.77
C ALA A 24 5.77 0.16 -14.35
N GLY A 25 7.05 0.08 -14.69
CA GLY A 25 7.81 1.21 -15.27
C GLY A 25 8.23 2.32 -14.29
N THR A 26 7.87 2.23 -13.01
CA THR A 26 8.22 3.27 -12.01
C THR A 26 9.56 3.05 -11.31
N GLY A 27 10.16 1.86 -11.47
CA GLY A 27 11.36 1.42 -10.74
C GLY A 27 11.10 0.95 -9.31
N TYR A 28 9.86 1.07 -8.80
CA TYR A 28 9.46 0.43 -7.56
C TYR A 28 9.23 -1.07 -7.79
N LEU A 29 9.28 -1.82 -6.69
CA LEU A 29 9.00 -3.26 -6.71
C LEU A 29 7.64 -3.50 -6.07
N PRO A 30 6.77 -4.37 -6.63
CA PRO A 30 5.46 -4.66 -6.04
C PRO A 30 5.56 -5.07 -4.57
N ARG A 31 6.58 -5.85 -4.21
CA ARG A 31 6.86 -6.25 -2.83
C ARG A 31 7.10 -5.07 -1.86
N THR A 32 7.62 -3.94 -2.34
CA THR A 32 7.81 -2.74 -1.51
C THR A 32 6.46 -2.12 -1.18
N VAL A 33 5.55 -2.05 -2.14
CA VAL A 33 4.18 -1.54 -1.94
C VAL A 33 3.39 -2.48 -1.01
N ILE A 34 3.48 -3.79 -1.25
CA ILE A 34 2.87 -4.81 -0.38
C ILE A 34 3.41 -4.71 1.05
N GLY A 35 4.72 -4.51 1.23
CA GLY A 35 5.32 -4.35 2.56
C GLY A 35 4.76 -3.14 3.32
N VAL A 36 4.50 -2.02 2.65
CA VAL A 36 3.86 -0.85 3.28
C VAL A 36 2.41 -1.15 3.65
N ALA A 37 1.67 -1.84 2.79
CA ALA A 37 0.30 -2.26 3.10
C ALA A 37 0.25 -3.24 4.29
N THR A 38 1.14 -4.22 4.35
CA THR A 38 1.24 -5.13 5.49
C THR A 38 1.57 -4.38 6.77
N PHE A 39 2.54 -3.46 6.74
CA PHE A 39 2.87 -2.63 7.90
C PHE A 39 1.66 -1.84 8.40
N LEU A 40 0.87 -1.23 7.51
CA LEU A 40 -0.35 -0.54 7.88
C LEU A 40 -1.37 -1.49 8.51
N LEU A 41 -1.58 -2.69 7.95
CA LEU A 41 -2.48 -3.68 8.54
C LEU A 41 -2.05 -4.13 9.93
N ASP A 42 -0.74 -4.27 10.17
CA ASP A 42 -0.18 -4.66 11.46
C ASP A 42 -0.26 -3.53 12.51
N ASN A 43 -0.49 -2.28 12.07
CA ASN A 43 -0.59 -1.09 12.91
C ASN A 43 -1.97 -0.40 12.77
N ASP A 44 -3.04 -1.18 12.59
CA ASP A 44 -4.43 -0.71 12.55
C ASP A 44 -4.70 0.45 11.56
N GLY A 45 -3.90 0.54 10.50
CA GLY A 45 -4.00 1.56 9.46
C GLY A 45 -3.45 2.92 9.83
N ASP A 46 -2.65 3.03 10.90
CA ASP A 46 -2.07 4.30 11.32
C ASP A 46 -0.99 4.79 10.32
N ILE A 47 -1.38 5.74 9.49
CA ILE A 47 -0.53 6.35 8.47
C ILE A 47 0.54 7.26 9.10
N ASP A 48 0.33 7.76 10.32
CA ASP A 48 1.27 8.66 10.99
C ASP A 48 2.53 7.91 11.46
N LEU A 49 2.47 6.56 11.53
CA LEU A 49 3.62 5.69 11.79
C LEU A 49 4.50 5.44 10.56
N LEU A 50 4.07 5.86 9.37
CA LEU A 50 4.88 5.69 8.16
C LEU A 50 6.09 6.63 8.17
N THR A 51 7.26 6.08 7.83
CA THR A 51 8.41 6.92 7.47
C THR A 51 8.11 7.72 6.19
N ALA A 52 8.84 8.81 5.96
CA ALA A 52 8.67 9.65 4.77
C ALA A 52 8.71 8.85 3.45
N LYS A 53 9.58 7.83 3.35
CA LYS A 53 9.67 6.97 2.15
C LYS A 53 8.44 6.06 2.00
N GLN A 54 7.94 5.51 3.10
CA GLN A 54 6.73 4.69 3.09
C GLN A 54 5.50 5.56 2.76
N GLN A 55 5.45 6.80 3.26
CA GLN A 55 4.37 7.72 2.95
C GLN A 55 4.30 8.06 1.46
N VAL A 56 5.44 8.28 0.80
CA VAL A 56 5.49 8.42 -0.67
C VAL A 56 4.96 7.17 -1.37
N THR A 57 5.28 5.99 -0.86
CA THR A 57 4.82 4.70 -1.42
C THR A 57 3.30 4.54 -1.23
N PHE A 58 2.78 4.89 -0.06
CA PHE A 58 1.36 4.89 0.25
C PHE A 58 0.59 5.84 -0.66
N GLU A 59 0.99 7.11 -0.73
CA GLU A 59 0.31 8.14 -1.53
C GLU A 59 0.32 7.82 -3.03
N LYS A 60 1.44 7.31 -3.56
CA LYS A 60 1.57 7.02 -5.00
C LYS A 60 0.88 5.73 -5.44
N PHE A 61 0.87 4.69 -4.61
CA PHE A 61 0.51 3.35 -5.06
C PHE A 61 -0.62 2.69 -4.29
N LEU A 62 -0.75 2.93 -2.97
CA LEU A 62 -1.82 2.34 -2.18
C LEU A 62 -3.07 3.19 -2.22
N ARG A 63 -2.95 4.50 -1.96
CA ARG A 63 -4.08 5.43 -1.91
C ARG A 63 -4.94 5.43 -3.18
N PRO A 64 -4.39 5.34 -4.41
CA PRO A 64 -5.21 5.27 -5.62
C PRO A 64 -5.97 3.94 -5.81
N LEU A 65 -5.63 2.90 -5.04
CA LEU A 65 -6.20 1.56 -5.16
C LEU A 65 -7.23 1.22 -4.06
N LEU A 66 -7.42 2.13 -3.08
CA LEU A 66 -8.34 2.01 -1.93
C LEU A 66 -9.54 2.95 -2.09
#